data_AF-A0A2A2QBL2-F1
#
_entry.id   AF-A0A2A2QBL2-F1
#
_cell.length_a   1.000
_cell.length_b   1.000
_cell.length_c   1.000
_cell.angle_alpha   90.00
_cell.angle_beta   90.00
_cell.angle_gamma   90.00
#
_symmetry.space_group_name_H-M   'P 1'
#
loop_
_entity.id
_entity.type
_entity.pdbx_description
1 polymer ?
#
loop_
_entity_poly.entity_id
_entity_poly.type
_entity_poly.pdbx_seq_one_letter_code
_entity_poly.pdbx_strand_id
1 'polypeptide(L)'
;MGLTEDELEICDLLKKDAMTQAEEKKVKLAAKSLLERLTAAQPKVLVQEWYRHTQSKLRVQKTVEDVLNAHLPEESYDRLLFKAKCDAVFDLAIDHAIHGRKWAA
;
A
#
# COMPACT_ATOMS: atom_id res chain seq x y z
N MET A 1 19.47 -9.76 -4.16
CA MET A 1 18.03 -9.68 -4.51
C MET A 1 17.35 -8.90 -3.40
N GLY A 2 17.09 -7.62 -3.64
CA GLY A 2 16.49 -6.70 -2.68
C GLY A 2 15.12 -6.25 -3.16
N LEU A 3 14.29 -5.77 -2.23
CA LEU A 3 13.03 -5.11 -2.55
C LEU A 3 13.27 -3.94 -3.51
N THR A 4 12.31 -3.63 -4.37
CA THR A 4 12.37 -2.42 -5.23
C THR A 4 12.24 -1.16 -4.36
N GLU A 5 12.61 0.00 -4.90
CA GLU A 5 12.43 1.29 -4.20
C GLU A 5 10.96 1.51 -3.77
N ASP A 6 10.01 1.18 -4.64
CA ASP A 6 8.57 1.31 -4.34
C ASP A 6 8.15 0.37 -3.19
N GLU A 7 8.65 -0.87 -3.19
CA GLU A 7 8.40 -1.83 -2.11
C GLU A 7 9.01 -1.35 -0.79
N LEU A 8 10.21 -0.77 -0.83
CA LEU A 8 10.89 -0.24 0.35
C LEU A 8 10.13 0.96 0.93
N GLU A 9 9.64 1.87 0.07
CA GLU A 9 8.92 3.06 0.52
C GLU A 9 7.62 2.69 1.25
N ILE A 10 6.84 1.73 0.72
CA ILE A 10 5.66 1.21 1.40
C ILE A 10 6.07 0.45 2.67
N CYS A 11 7.13 -0.36 2.63
CA CYS A 11 7.63 -1.03 3.84
C CYS A 11 7.97 -0.04 4.95
N ASP A 12 8.69 1.03 4.65
CA ASP A 12 9.10 2.04 5.62
C ASP A 12 7.90 2.82 6.16
N LEU A 13 6.90 3.11 5.33
CA LEU A 13 5.63 3.65 5.80
C LEU A 13 4.95 2.71 6.79
N LEU A 14 4.92 1.41 6.51
CA LEU A 14 4.28 0.42 7.36
C LEU A 14 5.05 0.10 8.64
N LYS A 15 6.38 0.27 8.65
CA LYS A 15 7.22 -0.02 9.82
C LYS A 15 6.81 0.81 11.04
N LYS A 16 7.08 0.25 12.22
CA LYS A 16 6.97 0.89 13.53
C LYS A 16 8.31 0.82 14.26
N ASP A 17 8.50 1.66 15.28
CA ASP A 17 9.75 1.75 16.06
C ASP A 17 10.26 0.41 16.61
N ALA A 18 9.35 -0.48 17.01
CA ALA A 18 9.69 -1.81 17.51
C ALA A 18 8.92 -2.89 16.73
N MET A 19 9.62 -3.59 15.82
CA MET A 19 9.10 -4.75 15.10
C MET A 19 9.92 -5.99 15.39
N THR A 20 9.22 -7.12 15.53
CA THR A 20 9.84 -8.44 15.51
C THR A 20 10.14 -8.87 14.07
N GLN A 21 11.06 -9.82 13.90
CA GLN A 21 11.38 -10.39 12.57
C GLN A 21 10.14 -10.97 11.86
N ALA A 22 9.16 -11.48 12.61
CA ALA A 22 7.93 -12.00 12.05
C ALA A 22 7.07 -10.88 11.46
N GLU A 23 6.99 -9.74 12.14
CA GLU A 23 6.24 -8.59 11.66
C GLU A 23 6.95 -7.91 10.48
N GLU A 24 8.29 -7.82 10.49
CA GLU A 24 9.03 -7.30 9.33
C GLU A 24 8.73 -8.12 8.07
N LYS A 25 8.68 -9.45 8.19
CA LYS A 25 8.31 -10.32 7.05
C LYS A 25 6.88 -10.04 6.58
N LYS A 26 5.95 -9.83 7.49
CA LYS A 26 4.55 -9.47 7.18
C LYS A 26 4.45 -8.11 6.50
N VAL A 27 5.19 -7.10 6.97
CA VAL A 27 5.26 -5.77 6.32
C VAL A 27 5.79 -5.86 4.91
N LYS A 28 6.88 -6.61 4.70
CA LYS A 28 7.45 -6.83 3.36
C LYS A 28 6.45 -7.52 2.43
N LEU A 29 5.71 -8.51 2.95
CA LEU A 29 4.68 -9.19 2.19
C LEU A 29 3.51 -8.26 1.86
N ALA A 30 3.07 -7.44 2.82
CA ALA A 30 2.01 -6.46 2.63
C ALA A 30 2.36 -5.45 1.53
N ALA A 31 3.58 -4.88 1.58
CA ALA A 31 4.06 -3.94 0.58
C ALA A 31 4.10 -4.55 -0.82
N LYS A 32 4.69 -5.75 -0.93
CA LYS A 32 4.77 -6.48 -2.19
C LYS A 32 3.38 -6.80 -2.75
N SER A 33 2.51 -7.42 -1.95
CA SER A 33 1.16 -7.79 -2.37
C SER A 33 0.30 -6.57 -2.69
N LEU A 34 0.52 -5.43 -2.04
CA LEU A 34 -0.15 -4.19 -2.38
C LEU A 34 0.28 -3.69 -3.76
N LEU A 35 1.58 -3.62 -4.03
CA LEU A 35 2.09 -3.22 -5.35
C LEU A 35 1.64 -4.18 -6.44
N GLU A 36 1.73 -5.49 -6.21
CA GLU A 36 1.19 -6.50 -7.12
C GLU A 36 -0.30 -6.27 -7.36
N ARG A 37 -1.09 -5.95 -6.33
CA ARG A 37 -2.54 -5.74 -6.50
C ARG A 37 -2.87 -4.44 -7.23
N LEU A 38 -2.10 -3.36 -7.00
CA LEU A 38 -2.27 -2.08 -7.70
C LEU A 38 -1.83 -2.17 -9.16
N THR A 39 -0.74 -2.89 -9.45
CA THR A 39 -0.21 -3.09 -10.81
C THR A 39 -0.96 -4.17 -11.60
N ALA A 40 -1.46 -5.22 -10.93
CA ALA A 40 -2.23 -6.30 -11.55
C ALA A 40 -3.73 -6.00 -11.65
N ALA A 41 -4.24 -4.92 -11.04
CA ALA A 41 -5.63 -4.49 -11.16
C ALA A 41 -5.94 -4.06 -12.61
N GLN A 42 -6.24 -5.03 -13.46
CA GLN A 42 -6.81 -4.79 -14.78
C GLN A 42 -8.29 -4.38 -14.67
N PRO A 43 -8.78 -3.51 -15.56
CA PRO A 43 -8.09 -2.95 -16.72
C PRO A 43 -7.09 -1.82 -16.40
N LYS A 44 -5.95 -1.81 -17.12
CA LYS A 44 -4.88 -0.78 -17.06
C LYS A 44 -5.38 0.67 -17.18
N VAL A 45 -6.56 0.87 -17.78
CA VAL A 45 -7.20 2.19 -17.95
C VAL A 45 -7.61 2.81 -16.60
N LEU A 46 -7.89 2.00 -15.59
CA LEU A 46 -8.11 2.50 -14.22
C LEU A 46 -6.83 3.10 -13.63
N VAL A 47 -5.65 2.61 -14.03
CA VAL A 47 -4.39 2.91 -13.37
C VAL A 47 -3.86 4.31 -13.75
N GLN A 48 -4.25 4.86 -14.91
CA GLN A 48 -3.81 6.21 -15.33
C GLN A 48 -4.58 7.38 -14.70
N GLU A 49 -5.84 7.20 -14.32
CA GLU A 49 -6.69 8.29 -13.80
C GLU A 49 -7.52 7.89 -12.56
N TRP A 50 -7.20 6.78 -11.88
CA TRP A 50 -7.95 6.38 -10.67
C TRP A 50 -7.94 7.47 -9.59
N TYR A 51 -6.84 8.21 -9.47
CA TYR A 51 -6.73 9.33 -8.53
C TYR A 51 -7.60 10.54 -8.93
N ARG A 52 -8.21 10.56 -10.12
CA ARG A 52 -9.14 11.62 -10.54
C ARG A 52 -10.59 11.27 -10.22
N HIS A 53 -10.92 9.99 -10.15
CA HIS A 53 -12.29 9.52 -9.90
C HIS A 53 -12.48 9.07 -8.44
N THR A 54 -13.47 9.64 -7.74
CA THR A 54 -13.78 9.27 -6.35
C THR A 54 -14.09 7.78 -6.17
N GLN A 55 -14.79 7.14 -7.13
CA GLN A 55 -15.04 5.70 -7.07
C GLN A 55 -13.76 4.87 -7.14
N SER A 56 -12.83 5.24 -8.01
CA SER A 56 -11.57 4.53 -8.16
C SER A 56 -10.66 4.74 -6.95
N LYS A 57 -10.64 5.95 -6.38
CA LYS A 57 -10.02 6.23 -5.08
C LYS A 57 -10.54 5.32 -3.98
N LEU A 58 -11.86 5.23 -3.82
CA LEU A 58 -12.48 4.35 -2.82
C LEU A 58 -12.10 2.88 -3.04
N ARG A 59 -12.02 2.43 -4.30
CA ARG A 59 -11.61 1.07 -4.64
C ARG A 59 -10.15 0.80 -4.26
N VAL A 60 -9.26 1.76 -4.50
CA VAL A 60 -7.84 1.68 -4.12
C VAL A 60 -7.68 1.74 -2.61
N GLN A 61 -8.35 2.66 -1.92
CA GLN A 61 -8.33 2.75 -0.46
C GLN A 61 -8.81 1.44 0.17
N LYS A 62 -9.93 0.88 -0.30
CA LYS A 62 -10.41 -0.42 0.17
C LYS A 62 -9.43 -1.55 -0.12
N THR A 63 -8.76 -1.49 -1.28
CA THR A 63 -7.72 -2.46 -1.65
C THR A 63 -6.52 -2.39 -0.72
N VAL A 64 -6.07 -1.19 -0.37
CA VAL A 64 -5.02 -0.93 0.62
C VAL A 64 -5.44 -1.52 1.96
N GLU A 65 -6.63 -1.17 2.45
CA GLU A 65 -7.18 -1.70 3.71
C GLU A 65 -7.25 -3.23 3.72
N ASP A 66 -7.83 -3.86 2.70
CA ASP A 66 -7.94 -5.34 2.60
C ASP A 66 -6.55 -6.01 2.63
N VAL A 67 -5.58 -5.49 1.88
CA VAL A 67 -4.23 -6.07 1.79
C VAL A 67 -3.48 -5.89 3.10
N LEU A 68 -3.45 -4.68 3.65
CA LEU A 68 -2.82 -4.45 4.95
C LEU A 68 -3.48 -5.31 6.02
N ASN A 69 -4.82 -5.45 6.02
CA ASN A 69 -5.53 -6.23 7.04
C ASN A 69 -5.24 -7.74 6.92
N ALA A 70 -5.05 -8.23 5.69
CA ALA A 70 -4.71 -9.64 5.45
C ALA A 70 -3.27 -9.99 5.89
N HIS A 71 -2.34 -9.03 5.84
CA HIS A 71 -0.93 -9.28 6.11
C HIS A 71 -0.46 -8.78 7.48
N LEU A 72 -0.95 -7.64 7.95
CA LEU A 72 -0.53 -7.04 9.21
C LEU A 72 -1.19 -7.75 10.40
N PRO A 73 -0.45 -7.98 11.50
CA PRO A 73 -1.02 -8.56 12.71
C PRO A 73 -1.90 -7.54 13.46
N GLU A 74 -3.16 -7.90 13.72
CA GLU A 74 -4.11 -7.09 14.50
C GLU A 74 -3.62 -6.82 15.93
N GLU A 75 -2.88 -7.76 16.53
CA GLU A 75 -2.33 -7.61 17.89
C GLU A 75 -1.26 -6.52 18.00
N SER A 76 -0.67 -6.14 16.86
CA SER A 76 0.48 -5.24 16.78
C SER A 76 0.17 -3.89 16.15
N TYR A 77 -0.93 -3.81 15.40
CA TYR A 77 -1.41 -2.61 14.73
C TYR A 77 -2.80 -2.29 15.26
N ASP A 78 -2.85 -1.40 16.26
CA ASP A 78 -4.11 -0.84 16.74
C ASP A 78 -4.92 -0.26 15.59
N ARG A 79 -6.24 -0.29 15.70
CA ARG A 79 -7.15 0.22 14.66
C ARG A 79 -6.82 1.66 14.21
N LEU A 80 -6.39 2.51 15.14
CA LEU A 80 -5.95 3.88 14.85
C LEU A 80 -4.64 3.91 14.05
N LEU A 81 -3.64 3.14 14.48
CA LEU A 81 -2.36 3.03 13.78
C LEU A 81 -2.56 2.42 12.39
N PHE A 82 -3.29 1.31 12.31
CA PHE A 82 -3.63 0.65 11.06
C PHE A 82 -4.28 1.62 10.07
N LYS A 83 -5.29 2.37 10.51
CA LYS A 83 -5.95 3.37 9.65
C LYS A 83 -4.98 4.45 9.20
N ALA A 84 -4.15 5.00 10.10
CA ALA A 84 -3.14 6.00 9.74
C ALA A 84 -2.11 5.45 8.73
N LYS A 85 -1.72 4.18 8.85
CA LYS A 85 -0.83 3.50 7.91
C LYS A 85 -1.51 3.29 6.54
N CYS A 86 -2.77 2.86 6.52
CA CYS A 86 -3.55 2.75 5.29
C CYS A 86 -3.65 4.11 4.59
N ASP A 87 -4.01 5.16 5.32
CA ASP A 87 -4.15 6.51 4.78
C ASP A 87 -2.81 7.04 4.26
N ALA A 88 -1.70 6.84 4.98
CA ALA A 88 -0.37 7.24 4.52
C ALA A 88 0.07 6.53 3.23
N VAL A 89 -0.20 5.22 3.13
CA VAL A 89 0.10 4.44 1.91
C VAL A 89 -0.81 4.88 0.75
N PHE A 90 -2.07 5.20 1.04
CA PHE A 90 -3.02 5.71 0.06
C PHE A 90 -2.65 7.10 -0.46
N ASP A 91 -2.22 8.01 0.43
CA ASP A 91 -1.74 9.33 0.05
C ASP A 91 -0.47 9.25 -0.80
N LEU A 92 0.47 8.37 -0.43
CA LEU A 92 1.65 8.07 -1.26
C LEU A 92 1.22 7.62 -2.67
N ALA A 93 0.17 6.80 -2.76
CA ALA A 93 -0.37 6.29 -4.03
C ALA A 93 -0.91 7.39 -4.91
N ILE A 94 -1.64 8.31 -4.30
CA ILE A 94 -2.12 9.49 -5.01
C ILE A 94 -0.94 10.36 -5.46
N ASP A 95 0.02 10.62 -4.58
CA ASP A 95 1.18 11.47 -4.89
C ASP A 95 1.93 10.95 -6.12
N HIS A 96 2.28 9.68 -6.13
CA HIS A 96 3.00 9.13 -7.27
C HIS A 96 2.14 8.98 -8.52
N ALA A 97 0.83 8.73 -8.39
CA ALA A 97 -0.08 8.74 -9.53
C ALA A 97 -0.19 10.15 -10.16
N ILE A 98 -0.17 11.21 -9.34
CA ILE A 98 -0.11 12.60 -9.80
C ILE A 98 1.23 12.90 -10.48
N HIS A 99 2.34 12.41 -9.91
CA HIS A 99 3.68 12.60 -10.44
C HIS A 99 4.03 11.67 -11.63
N GLY A 100 3.10 10.79 -12.05
CA GLY A 100 3.34 9.84 -13.14
C GLY A 100 4.40 8.78 -12.84
N ARG A 101 4.60 8.44 -11.55
CA ARG A 101 5.59 7.45 -11.08
C ARG A 101 5.01 6.02 -11.06
N LYS A 102 5.93 5.05 -11.08
CA LYS A 102 5.86 3.67 -11.63
C LYS A 102 4.73 2.71 -11.21
N TRP A 103 3.94 3.02 -10.20
CA TRP A 103 2.88 2.14 -9.69
C TRP A 103 1.50 2.51 -10.24
N ALA A 104 1.45 3.61 -10.99
CA ALA A 104 0.30 4.07 -11.74
C ALA A 104 0.56 4.19 -13.27
N ALA A 105 1.72 3.70 -13.77
CA ALA A 105 2.17 3.87 -15.15
C ALA A 105 1.96 2.64 -16.04
#